data_AF-A0A2D5UI58-F1
#
_entry.id   AF-A0A2D5UI58-F1
#
_cell.length_a   1.000
_cell.length_b   1.000
_cell.length_c   1.000
_cell.angle_alpha   90.00
_cell.angle_beta   90.00
_cell.angle_gamma   90.00
#
_symmetry.space_group_name_H-M   'P 1'
#
loop_
_entity.id
_entity.type
_entity.pdbx_description
1 polymer ?
#
loop_
_entity_poly.entity_id
_entity_poly.type
_entity_poly.pdbx_seq_one_letter_code
_entity_poly.pdbx_strand_id
1 'polypeptide(L)' 'MKLTEDEKCPKCGIPFQCSKSGKCWCFEVKVSPTVLDEIEKKYNSCLCPVCLQSFAEKS' A
#
# COMPACT_ATOMS: atom_id res chain seq x y z
N MET A 1 -7.87 -23.02 -0.42
CA MET A 1 -8.44 -21.73 -0.87
C MET A 1 -7.32 -20.70 -0.86
N LYS A 2 -7.00 -20.10 -2.01
CA LYS A 2 -5.95 -19.07 -2.10
C LYS A 2 -6.48 -17.78 -1.46
N LEU A 3 -5.98 -17.43 -0.28
CA LEU A 3 -6.30 -16.19 0.45
C LEU A 3 -5.43 -15.01 -0.01
N THR A 4 -5.11 -14.96 -1.31
CA THR A 4 -4.33 -13.88 -1.90
C THR A 4 -5.06 -13.42 -3.15
N GLU A 5 -6.05 -12.57 -2.96
CA GLU A 5 -6.59 -11.76 -4.06
C GLU A 5 -5.52 -10.76 -4.46
N ASP A 6 -5.12 -10.81 -5.74
CA ASP A 6 -4.34 -9.76 -6.36
C ASP A 6 -5.17 -8.48 -6.40
N GLU A 7 -4.80 -7.50 -5.58
CA GLU A 7 -5.41 -6.18 -5.59
C GLU A 7 -4.63 -5.31 -6.58
N LYS A 8 -5.33 -4.49 -7.37
CA LYS A 8 -4.68 -3.55 -8.28
C LYS A 8 -4.43 -2.22 -7.59
N CYS A 9 -3.21 -1.73 -7.69
CA CYS A 9 -2.86 -0.43 -7.11
C CYS A 9 -3.62 0.68 -7.84
N PRO A 10 -4.44 1.51 -7.16
CA PRO A 10 -5.15 2.62 -7.80
C PRO A 10 -4.22 3.72 -8.31
N LYS A 11 -2.96 3.75 -7.83
CA LYS A 11 -1.94 4.72 -8.26
C LYS A 11 -1.21 4.31 -9.53
N CYS A 12 -0.79 3.05 -9.66
CA CYS A 12 0.02 2.58 -10.79
C CYS A 12 -0.61 1.47 -11.64
N GLY A 13 -1.75 0.90 -11.21
CA GLY A 13 -2.45 -0.19 -11.90
C GLY A 13 -1.80 -1.57 -11.74
N ILE A 14 -0.67 -1.67 -11.04
CA ILE A 14 0.07 -2.92 -10.89
C ILE A 14 -0.66 -3.85 -9.90
N PRO A 15 -0.89 -5.13 -10.25
CA PRO A 15 -1.43 -6.11 -9.33
C PRO A 15 -0.40 -6.44 -8.22
N PHE A 16 -0.86 -6.48 -6.98
CA PHE A 16 -0.05 -6.79 -5.80
C PHE A 16 -0.81 -7.73 -4.87
N GLN A 17 -0.10 -8.54 -4.10
CA GLN A 17 -0.74 -9.46 -3.16
C GLN A 17 -1.00 -8.78 -1.81
N CYS A 18 -2.25 -8.38 -1.57
CA CYS A 18 -2.61 -7.82 -0.27
C CYS A 18 -2.97 -8.94 0.73
N SER A 19 -2.08 -9.22 1.67
CA SER A 19 -2.38 -10.13 2.77
C SER A 19 -3.18 -9.41 3.87
N LYS A 20 -4.51 -9.32 3.69
CA LYS A 20 -5.45 -8.76 4.70
C LYS A 20 -5.41 -9.53 6.04
N SER A 21 -4.79 -10.72 6.08
CA SER A 21 -4.60 -11.56 7.27
C SER A 21 -3.52 -11.06 8.25
N GLY A 22 -3.08 -9.80 8.17
CA GLY A 22 -2.25 -9.16 9.21
C GLY A 22 -0.75 -9.02 8.91
N LYS A 23 -0.30 -9.44 7.72
CA LYS A 23 1.09 -9.20 7.24
C LYS A 23 1.06 -8.49 5.89
N CYS A 24 0.61 -7.24 5.88
CA CYS A 24 0.80 -6.38 4.72
C CYS A 24 2.10 -5.61 4.88
N TRP A 25 2.89 -5.49 3.80
CA TRP A 25 4.11 -4.66 3.80
C TRP A 25 3.84 -3.22 4.20
N CYS A 26 2.60 -2.74 4.12
CA CYS A 26 2.27 -1.38 4.54
C CYS A 26 2.55 -1.14 6.02
N PHE A 27 2.61 -2.19 6.83
CA PHE A 27 3.05 -2.13 8.23
C PHE A 27 4.57 -2.24 8.40
N GLU A 28 5.29 -2.76 7.40
CA GLU A 28 6.76 -2.87 7.43
C GLU A 28 7.45 -1.62 6.87
N VAL A 29 6.82 -0.95 5.90
CA VAL A 29 7.34 0.30 5.32
C VAL A 29 7.14 1.43 6.32
N LYS A 30 8.26 2.05 6.75
CA LYS A 30 8.22 3.28 7.55
C LYS A 30 7.84 4.47 6.69
N VAL A 31 6.56 4.77 6.62
CA VAL A 31 6.03 6.00 6.02
C VAL A 31 5.72 7.01 7.13
N SER A 32 6.05 8.27 6.92
CA SER A 32 5.67 9.33 7.87
C SER A 32 4.14 9.45 7.97
N PRO A 33 3.60 9.75 9.17
CA PRO A 33 2.15 9.83 9.39
C PRO A 33 1.47 10.88 8.50
N THR A 34 2.16 11.98 8.18
CA THR A 34 1.63 13.02 7.26
C THR A 34 1.38 12.48 5.86
N VAL A 35 2.30 11.66 5.34
CA VAL A 35 2.18 11.04 4.03
C VAL A 35 1.16 9.91 4.04
N LEU A 36 1.06 9.18 5.15
CA LEU A 36 0.02 8.16 5.34
C LEU A 36 -1.39 8.78 5.30
N ASP A 37 -1.59 9.89 6.00
CA ASP A 37 -2.86 10.64 6.02
C ASP A 37 -3.22 11.19 4.62
N GLU A 38 -2.24 11.69 3.86
CA GLU A 38 -2.44 12.06 2.46
C GLU A 38 -2.86 10.87 1.59
N ILE A 39 -2.23 9.70 1.80
CA ILE A 39 -2.55 8.48 1.07
C ILE A 39 -3.97 8.03 1.39
N GLU A 40 -4.38 7.99 2.66
CA GLU A 40 -5.74 7.61 3.05
C GLU A 40 -6.79 8.58 2.49
N LYS A 41 -6.48 9.88 2.44
CA LYS A 41 -7.35 10.90 1.85
C LYS A 41 -7.45 10.78 0.32
N LYS A 42 -6.35 10.45 -0.37
CA LYS A 42 -6.31 10.32 -1.84
C LYS A 42 -6.76 8.95 -2.34
N TYR A 43 -6.49 7.90 -1.58
CA TYR A 43 -6.67 6.51 -1.95
C TYR A 43 -7.39 5.77 -0.83
N ASN A 44 -8.64 5.36 -1.08
CA ASN A 44 -9.43 4.53 -0.17
C ASN A 44 -9.10 3.02 -0.29
N SER A 45 -7.95 2.66 -0.87
CA SER A 45 -7.57 1.27 -1.13
C SER A 45 -6.06 1.08 -0.96
N CYS A 46 -5.65 -0.17 -0.75
CA CYS A 46 -4.26 -0.52 -0.52
C CYS A 46 -3.38 -0.12 -1.72
N LEU A 47 -2.18 0.38 -1.42
CA LEU A 47 -1.16 0.68 -2.41
C LEU A 47 -0.11 -0.44 -2.46
N CYS A 48 0.44 -0.66 -3.66
CA CYS A 48 1.55 -1.59 -3.84
C CYS A 48 2.81 -1.11 -3.09
N PRO A 49 3.74 -2.02 -2.74
CA PRO A 49 4.90 -1.68 -1.92
C PRO A 49 5.82 -0.69 -2.62
N VAL A 50 5.85 -0.72 -3.96
CA VAL A 50 6.62 0.23 -4.79
C VAL A 50 6.08 1.65 -4.62
N CYS A 51 4.77 1.82 -4.78
CA CYS A 51 4.14 3.13 -4.62
C CYS A 51 4.31 3.68 -3.21
N LEU A 52 4.18 2.79 -2.22
CA LEU A 52 4.32 3.14 -0.80
C LEU A 52 5.77 3.48 -0.43
N GLN A 53 6.76 2.75 -0.94
CA GLN A 53 8.18 3.09 -0.77
C GLN A 53 8.51 4.43 -1.40
N SER A 54 8.04 4.72 -2.62
CA SER A 54 8.26 6.03 -3.23
C SER A 54 7.65 7.19 -2.44
N PHE A 55 6.64 6.92 -1.61
CA PHE A 55 6.08 7.90 -0.67
C PHE A 55 6.92 7.99 0.60
N ALA A 56 7.45 6.87 1.11
CA ALA A 56 8.37 6.84 2.24
C ALA A 56 9.70 7.58 1.94
N GLU A 57 10.27 7.39 0.75
CA GLU A 57 11.51 8.04 0.31
C GLU A 57 11.35 9.55 0.08
N LYS A 58 10.12 10.02 -0.14
CA LYS A 58 9.82 11.43 -0.37
C LYS A 58 9.51 12.22 0.91
N SER A 59 9.56 11.57 2.08
CA SER A 59 9.13 12.15 3.35
C SER A 59 10.27 12.58 4.26
#